data_AF-A0A2D6MPC9-F1
#
_entry.id   AF-A0A2D6MPC9-F1
#
_cell.length_a   1.000
_cell.length_b   1.000
_cell.length_c   1.000
_cell.angle_alpha   90.00
_cell.angle_beta   90.00
_cell.angle_gamma   90.00
#
_symmetry.space_group_name_H-M   'P 1'
#
loop_
_entity.id
_entity.type
_entity.pdbx_description
1 polymer ?
#
loop_
_entity_poly.entity_id
_entity_poly.type
_entity_poly.pdbx_seq_one_letter_code
_entity_poly.pdbx_strand_id
1 'polypeptide(L)'
;MQSWIDLWQKLLIGEGRALAICLLAVAACTLVELLAPAEAGQGIKGRGRNLLYLVIFKGLGVAAIAAWYVFGPDVPVVDREVAGTGNAAMARTAVNVLANVFVADFLYYWYHRAQHHFRFLWAIHELHHADSELNATTSYRTYWLEAPAQFILVAVPTVMLFGNRGPGHAAAVYAVTSAFLIFSHWNVRLSLGPLTSVLCGPQVHRIHHSRFAGHRDKNFAQVLTILDRIFGSYHAPAPGEFPPTGADGLPSDASIGRAMIQPFAIWGGLVGLWTPASIEMPGRIDEAVSRERGGRRKRRP
;
A
#
# COMPACT_ATOMS: atom_id res chain seq x y z
N MET A 1 -9.73 -0.64 -34.49
CA MET A 1 -9.67 -1.98 -33.85
C MET A 1 -8.24 -2.43 -33.54
N GLN A 2 -7.23 -1.98 -34.32
CA GLN A 2 -5.79 -2.19 -34.06
C GLN A 2 -5.25 -1.52 -32.77
N SER A 3 -6.03 -0.65 -32.10
CA SER A 3 -5.57 0.19 -30.99
C SER A 3 -5.66 -0.46 -29.59
N TRP A 4 -6.41 -1.54 -29.43
CA TRP A 4 -6.57 -2.22 -28.13
C TRP A 4 -5.50 -3.28 -27.91
N ILE A 5 -5.25 -4.12 -28.91
CA ILE A 5 -4.23 -5.17 -28.83
C ILE A 5 -2.83 -4.54 -28.71
N ASP A 6 -2.55 -3.44 -29.42
CA ASP A 6 -1.28 -2.72 -29.29
C ASP A 6 -1.10 -2.05 -27.91
N LEU A 7 -2.18 -1.49 -27.33
CA LEU A 7 -2.14 -0.93 -25.97
C LEU A 7 -1.93 -2.04 -24.94
N TRP A 8 -2.67 -3.14 -25.05
CA TRP A 8 -2.50 -4.33 -24.22
C TRP A 8 -1.15 -5.01 -24.43
N GLN A 9 -0.59 -5.02 -25.63
CA GLN A 9 0.76 -5.53 -25.90
C GLN A 9 1.82 -4.57 -25.36
N LYS A 10 1.64 -3.25 -25.44
CA LYS A 10 2.59 -2.29 -24.85
C LYS A 10 2.54 -2.31 -23.32
N LEU A 11 1.35 -2.44 -22.72
CA LEU A 11 1.19 -2.71 -21.29
C LEU A 11 1.76 -4.09 -20.93
N LEU A 12 1.33 -5.19 -21.55
CA LEU A 12 1.75 -6.54 -21.14
C LEU A 12 3.14 -6.97 -21.59
N ILE A 13 3.74 -6.38 -22.63
CA ILE A 13 5.07 -6.76 -23.16
C ILE A 13 6.14 -5.73 -22.74
N GLY A 14 5.78 -4.44 -22.67
CA GLY A 14 6.62 -3.39 -22.07
C GLY A 14 6.58 -3.40 -20.54
N GLU A 15 5.38 -3.45 -19.95
CA GLU A 15 5.18 -3.59 -18.50
C GLU A 15 5.18 -5.06 -18.04
N GLY A 16 5.13 -6.04 -18.94
CA GLY A 16 5.41 -7.43 -18.61
C GLY A 16 6.80 -7.60 -18.01
N ARG A 17 7.77 -6.79 -18.46
CA ARG A 17 9.11 -6.72 -17.85
C ARG A 17 9.04 -6.14 -16.45
N ALA A 18 8.28 -5.07 -16.22
CA ALA A 18 8.13 -4.48 -14.90
C ALA A 18 7.42 -5.44 -13.92
N LEU A 19 6.34 -6.09 -14.35
CA LEU A 19 5.67 -7.12 -13.59
C LEU A 19 6.58 -8.33 -13.34
N ALA A 20 7.30 -8.81 -14.35
CA ALA A 20 8.27 -9.89 -14.18
C ALA A 20 9.38 -9.51 -13.20
N ILE A 21 9.92 -8.28 -13.27
CA ILE A 21 10.90 -7.76 -12.30
C ILE A 21 10.29 -7.75 -10.90
N CYS A 22 9.05 -7.29 -10.75
CA CYS A 22 8.36 -7.30 -9.46
C CYS A 22 8.16 -8.72 -8.92
N LEU A 23 7.76 -9.67 -9.76
CA LEU A 23 7.60 -11.07 -9.38
C LEU A 23 8.93 -11.74 -9.04
N LEU A 24 9.99 -11.43 -9.78
CA LEU A 24 11.36 -11.87 -9.47
C LEU A 24 11.85 -11.27 -8.16
N ALA A 25 11.56 -10.00 -7.89
CA ALA A 25 11.87 -9.35 -6.61
C ALA A 25 11.11 -10.01 -5.46
N VAL A 26 9.82 -10.34 -5.62
CA VAL A 26 9.05 -11.10 -4.63
C VAL A 26 9.64 -12.49 -4.42
N ALA A 27 10.05 -13.18 -5.49
CA ALA A 27 10.68 -14.49 -5.39
C ALA A 27 12.02 -14.42 -4.65
N ALA A 28 12.88 -13.44 -4.98
CA ALA A 28 14.15 -13.22 -4.30
C ALA A 28 13.95 -12.88 -2.82
N CYS A 29 13.00 -11.98 -2.50
CA CYS A 29 12.64 -11.65 -1.13
C CYS A 29 12.14 -12.89 -0.38
N THR A 30 11.29 -13.70 -1.01
CA THR A 30 10.77 -14.96 -0.42
C THR A 30 11.91 -15.93 -0.09
N LEU A 31 12.90 -16.09 -0.97
CA LEU A 31 14.05 -16.95 -0.70
C LEU A 31 14.81 -16.50 0.56
N VAL A 32 14.99 -15.19 0.74
CA VAL A 32 15.63 -14.66 1.95
C VAL A 32 14.74 -14.83 3.19
N GLU A 33 13.43 -14.63 3.07
CA GLU A 33 12.48 -14.84 4.17
C GLU A 33 12.45 -16.29 4.65
N LEU A 34 12.74 -17.27 3.77
CA LEU A 34 12.88 -18.68 4.16
C LEU A 34 14.16 -18.95 4.97
N LEU A 35 15.20 -18.13 4.80
CA LEU A 35 16.50 -18.32 5.45
C LEU A 35 16.63 -17.50 6.74
N ALA A 36 16.12 -16.26 6.76
CA ALA A 36 16.30 -15.32 7.86
C ALA A 36 15.04 -14.44 8.11
N PRO A 37 13.90 -15.04 8.50
CA PRO A 37 12.66 -14.30 8.69
C PRO A 37 12.68 -13.38 9.92
N ALA A 38 11.97 -12.24 9.84
CA ALA A 38 11.58 -11.52 11.07
C ALA A 38 10.59 -12.35 11.91
N GLU A 39 9.61 -12.96 11.24
CA GLU A 39 8.62 -13.83 11.84
C GLU A 39 8.67 -15.22 11.17
N ALA A 40 9.11 -16.21 11.94
CA ALA A 40 9.25 -17.58 11.47
C ALA A 40 7.90 -18.30 11.33
N GLY A 41 7.88 -19.38 10.57
CA GLY A 41 6.70 -20.26 10.45
C GLY A 41 5.67 -19.86 9.39
N GLN A 42 5.92 -18.79 8.62
CA GLN A 42 5.03 -18.39 7.53
C GLN A 42 5.04 -19.42 6.39
N GLY A 43 3.91 -20.06 6.15
CA GLY A 43 3.80 -21.20 5.23
C GLY A 43 3.56 -20.82 3.76
N ILE A 44 3.77 -21.79 2.86
CA ILE A 44 3.51 -21.61 1.42
C ILE A 44 2.04 -21.33 1.09
N LYS A 45 1.11 -21.80 1.94
CA LYS A 45 -0.34 -21.60 1.75
C LYS A 45 -0.72 -20.11 1.83
N GLY A 46 -0.17 -19.36 2.81
CA GLY A 46 -0.42 -17.93 2.95
C GLY A 46 0.10 -17.13 1.76
N ARG A 47 1.34 -17.44 1.34
CA ARG A 47 1.97 -16.86 0.15
C ARG A 47 1.18 -17.14 -1.13
N GLY A 48 0.77 -18.39 -1.33
CA GLY A 48 -0.04 -18.79 -2.48
C GLY A 48 -1.39 -18.07 -2.51
N ARG A 49 -2.02 -17.86 -1.35
CA ARG A 49 -3.25 -17.06 -1.24
C ARG A 49 -3.03 -15.59 -1.61
N ASN A 50 -1.94 -14.97 -1.17
CA ASN A 50 -1.60 -13.60 -1.57
C ASN A 50 -1.38 -13.49 -3.09
N LEU A 51 -0.72 -14.47 -3.70
CA LEU A 51 -0.57 -14.52 -5.16
C LEU A 51 -1.90 -14.76 -5.90
N LEU A 52 -2.83 -15.52 -5.31
CA LEU A 52 -4.18 -15.68 -5.86
C LEU A 52 -4.96 -14.35 -5.84
N TYR A 53 -4.85 -13.58 -4.75
CA TYR A 53 -5.39 -12.22 -4.69
C TYR A 53 -4.79 -11.31 -5.77
N LEU A 54 -3.48 -11.37 -5.98
CA LEU A 54 -2.83 -10.66 -7.07
C LEU A 54 -3.46 -11.03 -8.42
N VAL A 55 -3.56 -12.31 -8.78
CA VAL A 55 -4.11 -12.72 -10.09
C VAL A 55 -5.55 -12.24 -10.28
N ILE A 56 -6.40 -12.43 -9.27
CA ILE A 56 -7.84 -12.13 -9.40
C ILE A 56 -8.11 -10.63 -9.23
N PHE A 57 -7.75 -10.05 -8.08
CA PHE A 57 -8.14 -8.69 -7.72
C PHE A 57 -7.31 -7.62 -8.45
N LYS A 58 -6.00 -7.83 -8.62
CA LYS A 58 -5.21 -6.91 -9.46
C LYS A 58 -5.64 -7.02 -10.91
N GLY A 59 -5.92 -8.23 -11.40
CA GLY A 59 -6.45 -8.45 -12.75
C GLY A 59 -7.75 -7.69 -13.01
N LEU A 60 -8.72 -7.78 -12.10
CA LEU A 60 -9.96 -7.01 -12.17
C LEU A 60 -9.72 -5.50 -12.10
N GLY A 61 -8.81 -5.04 -11.24
CA GLY A 61 -8.45 -3.62 -11.14
C GLY A 61 -7.81 -3.08 -12.42
N VAL A 62 -6.91 -3.85 -13.05
CA VAL A 62 -6.31 -3.51 -14.36
C VAL A 62 -7.38 -3.51 -15.46
N ALA A 63 -8.31 -4.47 -15.45
CA ALA A 63 -9.43 -4.48 -16.39
C ALA A 63 -10.34 -3.24 -16.21
N ALA A 64 -10.56 -2.78 -14.99
CA ALA A 64 -11.32 -1.56 -14.71
C ALA A 64 -10.60 -0.29 -15.23
N ILE A 65 -9.27 -0.20 -15.04
CA ILE A 65 -8.45 0.87 -15.62
C ILE A 65 -8.48 0.81 -17.15
N ALA A 66 -8.38 -0.37 -17.74
CA ALA A 66 -8.50 -0.55 -19.19
C ALA A 66 -9.88 -0.10 -19.70
N ALA A 67 -10.96 -0.40 -18.97
CA ALA A 67 -12.30 0.06 -19.30
C ALA A 67 -12.43 1.58 -19.23
N TRP A 68 -11.76 2.26 -18.29
CA TRP A 68 -11.68 3.72 -18.26
C TRP A 68 -11.05 4.29 -19.54
N TYR A 69 -10.01 3.66 -20.09
CA TYR A 69 -9.44 4.10 -21.37
C TYR A 69 -10.40 3.93 -22.56
N VAL A 70 -11.43 3.06 -22.46
CA VAL A 70 -12.45 2.90 -23.53
C VAL A 70 -13.60 3.90 -23.34
N PHE A 71 -14.09 4.00 -22.12
CA PHE A 71 -15.41 4.56 -21.80
C PHE A 71 -15.35 5.76 -20.86
N GLY A 72 -14.21 5.99 -20.22
CA GLY A 72 -13.99 7.10 -19.31
C GLY A 72 -13.80 8.42 -20.05
N PRO A 73 -13.84 9.53 -19.32
CA PRO A 73 -13.55 10.84 -19.89
C PRO A 73 -12.09 10.94 -20.33
N ASP A 74 -11.87 11.69 -21.40
CA ASP A 74 -10.53 12.07 -21.82
C ASP A 74 -9.87 12.93 -20.74
N VAL A 75 -8.66 12.54 -20.34
CA VAL A 75 -7.81 13.34 -19.46
C VAL A 75 -6.88 14.16 -20.35
N PRO A 76 -6.99 15.50 -20.40
CA PRO A 76 -6.09 16.30 -21.20
C PRO A 76 -4.68 16.23 -20.60
N VAL A 77 -3.76 15.58 -21.31
CA VAL A 77 -2.37 15.45 -20.90
C VAL A 77 -1.49 16.12 -21.94
N VAL A 78 -0.62 17.01 -21.49
CA VAL A 78 0.38 17.65 -22.35
C VAL A 78 1.52 16.65 -22.57
N ASP A 79 1.81 16.33 -23.84
CA ASP A 79 3.00 15.56 -24.18
C ASP A 79 4.27 16.38 -23.90
N ARG A 80 5.18 15.80 -23.13
CA ARG A 80 6.45 16.40 -22.67
C ARG A 80 7.59 15.39 -22.78
N GLU A 81 7.70 14.70 -23.91
CA GLU A 81 8.81 13.78 -24.15
C GLU A 81 10.15 14.48 -23.92
N VAL A 82 11.05 13.78 -23.20
CA VAL A 82 12.39 14.30 -22.95
C VAL A 82 13.19 14.18 -24.23
N ALA A 83 13.33 15.27 -24.96
CA ALA A 83 14.18 15.32 -26.15
C ALA A 83 15.67 15.18 -25.79
N GLY A 84 16.40 14.46 -26.65
CA GLY A 84 17.87 14.37 -26.65
C GLY A 84 18.44 13.03 -26.18
N THR A 85 19.72 12.83 -26.47
CA THR A 85 20.52 11.65 -26.05
C THR A 85 21.73 12.10 -25.22
N GLY A 86 22.38 11.16 -24.52
CA GLY A 86 23.58 11.42 -23.72
C GLY A 86 23.33 11.84 -22.27
N ASN A 87 24.41 12.15 -21.54
CA ASN A 87 24.40 12.30 -20.07
C ASN A 87 23.44 13.38 -19.57
N ALA A 88 23.32 14.50 -20.27
CA ALA A 88 22.42 15.59 -19.88
C ALA A 88 20.94 15.18 -19.98
N ALA A 89 20.57 14.40 -21.01
CA ALA A 89 19.23 13.86 -21.15
C ALA A 89 18.93 12.83 -20.05
N MET A 90 19.89 11.94 -19.76
CA MET A 90 19.78 10.98 -18.66
C MET A 90 19.59 11.66 -17.30
N ALA A 91 20.38 12.71 -17.01
CA ALA A 91 20.27 13.46 -15.77
C ALA A 91 18.89 14.13 -15.62
N ARG A 92 18.38 14.76 -16.69
CA ARG A 92 17.02 15.33 -16.68
C ARG A 92 15.94 14.27 -16.46
N THR A 93 16.05 13.12 -17.11
CA THR A 93 15.12 12.00 -16.90
C THR A 93 15.17 11.52 -15.46
N ALA A 94 16.35 11.32 -14.88
CA ALA A 94 16.51 10.90 -13.50
C ALA A 94 15.86 11.90 -12.52
N VAL A 95 16.13 13.21 -12.69
CA VAL A 95 15.52 14.26 -11.87
C VAL A 95 13.99 14.25 -11.99
N ASN A 96 13.46 14.12 -13.21
CA ASN A 96 12.02 14.05 -13.44
C ASN A 96 11.40 12.80 -12.80
N VAL A 97 12.06 11.64 -12.89
CA VAL A 97 11.59 10.40 -12.25
C VAL A 97 11.57 10.56 -10.74
N LEU A 98 12.64 11.08 -10.13
CA LEU A 98 12.71 11.30 -8.69
C LEU A 98 11.66 12.30 -8.18
N ALA A 99 11.48 13.41 -8.90
CA ALA A 99 10.44 14.39 -8.58
C ALA A 99 9.03 13.79 -8.72
N ASN A 100 8.80 12.96 -9.73
CA ASN A 100 7.53 12.29 -9.94
C ASN A 100 7.26 11.23 -8.86
N VAL A 101 8.27 10.43 -8.48
CA VAL A 101 8.18 9.50 -7.34
C VAL A 101 7.82 10.24 -6.05
N PHE A 102 8.44 11.40 -5.78
CA PHE A 102 8.09 12.22 -4.62
C PHE A 102 6.62 12.65 -4.65
N VAL A 103 6.12 13.16 -5.78
CA VAL A 103 4.72 13.59 -5.91
C VAL A 103 3.75 12.40 -5.80
N ALA A 104 4.09 11.27 -6.43
CA ALA A 104 3.30 10.05 -6.33
C ALA A 104 3.22 9.55 -4.89
N ASP A 105 4.33 9.53 -4.15
CA ASP A 105 4.36 9.15 -2.73
C ASP A 105 3.60 10.15 -1.85
N PHE A 106 3.66 11.46 -2.17
CA PHE A 106 2.86 12.48 -1.48
C PHE A 106 1.35 12.26 -1.67
N LEU A 107 0.89 12.04 -2.90
CA LEU A 107 -0.53 11.76 -3.18
C LEU A 107 -0.95 10.43 -2.56
N TYR A 108 -0.09 9.41 -2.66
CA TYR A 108 -0.33 8.11 -2.02
C TYR A 108 -0.41 8.23 -0.50
N TYR A 109 0.47 9.01 0.14
CA TYR A 109 0.43 9.24 1.59
C TYR A 109 -0.95 9.73 2.05
N TRP A 110 -1.53 10.70 1.34
CA TRP A 110 -2.86 11.21 1.67
C TRP A 110 -3.97 10.22 1.37
N TYR A 111 -3.90 9.51 0.24
CA TYR A 111 -4.82 8.43 -0.07
C TYR A 111 -4.79 7.35 1.02
N HIS A 112 -3.60 6.86 1.35
CA HIS A 112 -3.38 5.83 2.34
C HIS A 112 -3.84 6.26 3.74
N ARG A 113 -3.48 7.49 4.16
CA ARG A 113 -4.02 8.07 5.39
C ARG A 113 -5.54 8.11 5.38
N ALA A 114 -6.17 8.52 4.27
CA ALA A 114 -7.62 8.51 4.12
C ALA A 114 -8.21 7.10 4.20
N GLN A 115 -7.52 6.07 3.71
CA GLN A 115 -7.95 4.66 3.87
C GLN A 115 -8.04 4.23 5.33
N HIS A 116 -7.15 4.74 6.19
CA HIS A 116 -7.19 4.45 7.62
C HIS A 116 -8.22 5.29 8.39
N HIS A 117 -8.58 6.48 7.89
CA HIS A 117 -9.50 7.39 8.59
C HIS A 117 -10.97 7.23 8.17
N PHE A 118 -11.25 6.90 6.90
CA PHE A 118 -12.61 6.79 6.39
C PHE A 118 -13.02 5.33 6.25
N ARG A 119 -14.04 4.89 7.00
CA ARG A 119 -14.55 3.51 6.98
C ARG A 119 -14.90 3.00 5.58
N PHE A 120 -15.36 3.89 4.70
CA PHE A 120 -15.61 3.57 3.29
C PHE A 120 -14.35 3.11 2.56
N LEU A 121 -13.23 3.82 2.74
CA LEU A 121 -11.94 3.49 2.11
C LEU A 121 -11.20 2.38 2.86
N TRP A 122 -11.36 2.29 4.19
CA TRP A 122 -10.88 1.16 4.97
C TRP A 122 -11.45 -0.15 4.46
N ALA A 123 -12.72 -0.18 4.05
CA ALA A 123 -13.38 -1.37 3.57
C ALA A 123 -12.61 -2.08 2.44
N ILE A 124 -11.98 -1.33 1.54
CA ILE A 124 -11.17 -1.89 0.45
C ILE A 124 -9.71 -2.13 0.85
N HIS A 125 -9.24 -1.48 1.90
CA HIS A 125 -7.88 -1.58 2.41
C HIS A 125 -7.70 -2.65 3.50
N GLU A 126 -8.79 -3.03 4.18
CA GLU A 126 -8.80 -4.01 5.27
C GLU A 126 -8.16 -5.33 4.86
N LEU A 127 -8.39 -5.80 3.62
CA LEU A 127 -7.80 -7.03 3.11
C LEU A 127 -6.27 -7.02 3.15
N HIS A 128 -5.67 -5.85 2.91
CA HIS A 128 -4.22 -5.66 2.94
C HIS A 128 -3.68 -5.78 4.37
N HIS A 129 -4.36 -5.12 5.32
CA HIS A 129 -4.00 -5.17 6.73
C HIS A 129 -4.39 -6.47 7.43
N ALA A 130 -5.33 -7.25 6.89
CA ALA A 130 -5.78 -8.53 7.44
C ALA A 130 -4.68 -9.59 7.47
N ASP A 131 -3.57 -9.41 6.73
CA ASP A 131 -2.49 -10.38 6.68
C ASP A 131 -1.71 -10.45 8.00
N SER A 132 -1.94 -11.53 8.73
CA SER A 132 -1.20 -11.86 9.94
C SER A 132 0.21 -12.39 9.66
N GLU A 133 0.54 -12.69 8.40
CA GLU A 133 1.82 -13.23 7.97
C GLU A 133 2.52 -12.23 7.04
N LEU A 134 2.72 -10.97 7.46
CA LEU A 134 3.31 -9.92 6.62
C LEU A 134 4.64 -10.39 6.00
N ASN A 135 4.69 -10.38 4.67
CA ASN A 135 5.87 -10.72 3.85
C ASN A 135 5.80 -10.08 2.46
N ALA A 136 6.83 -10.30 1.63
CA ALA A 136 6.92 -9.71 0.29
C ALA A 136 5.69 -9.95 -0.60
N THR A 137 4.96 -11.06 -0.43
CA THR A 137 3.73 -11.33 -1.20
C THR A 137 2.54 -10.49 -0.75
N THR A 138 2.53 -10.01 0.50
CA THR A 138 1.49 -9.14 1.06
C THR A 138 1.38 -7.81 0.30
N SER A 139 2.48 -7.35 -0.31
CA SER A 139 2.54 -6.17 -1.19
C SER A 139 1.43 -6.15 -2.26
N TYR A 140 0.98 -7.32 -2.69
CA TYR A 140 -0.04 -7.47 -3.75
C TYR A 140 -1.36 -8.06 -3.25
N ARG A 141 -1.51 -8.19 -1.94
CA ARG A 141 -2.75 -8.61 -1.29
C ARG A 141 -3.66 -7.39 -1.14
N THR A 142 -4.31 -7.00 -2.24
CA THR A 142 -5.13 -5.78 -2.31
C THR A 142 -6.51 -6.08 -2.88
N TYR A 143 -7.54 -5.36 -2.45
CA TYR A 143 -8.88 -5.47 -3.04
C TYR A 143 -8.89 -4.92 -4.48
N TRP A 144 -9.83 -5.36 -5.32
CA TRP A 144 -9.81 -5.04 -6.75
C TRP A 144 -10.02 -3.55 -7.07
N LEU A 145 -10.71 -2.80 -6.19
CA LEU A 145 -10.88 -1.36 -6.32
C LEU A 145 -9.65 -0.53 -5.92
N GLU A 146 -8.64 -1.13 -5.28
CA GLU A 146 -7.42 -0.41 -4.89
C GLU A 146 -6.67 0.14 -6.12
N ALA A 147 -6.52 -0.68 -7.16
CA ALA A 147 -5.82 -0.25 -8.37
C ALA A 147 -6.51 0.92 -9.10
N PRO A 148 -7.81 0.89 -9.42
CA PRO A 148 -8.48 2.03 -10.04
C PRO A 148 -8.52 3.26 -9.12
N ALA A 149 -8.68 3.09 -7.80
CA ALA A 149 -8.63 4.22 -6.86
C ALA A 149 -7.25 4.90 -6.88
N GLN A 150 -6.17 4.13 -6.77
CA GLN A 150 -4.80 4.66 -6.90
C GLN A 150 -4.54 5.27 -8.28
N PHE A 151 -5.07 4.68 -9.36
CA PHE A 151 -4.95 5.26 -10.70
C PHE A 151 -5.57 6.65 -10.76
N ILE A 152 -6.81 6.81 -10.28
CA ILE A 152 -7.54 8.08 -10.31
C ILE A 152 -6.93 9.12 -9.36
N LEU A 153 -6.54 8.71 -8.15
CA LEU A 153 -6.14 9.64 -7.10
C LEU A 153 -4.62 9.95 -7.09
N VAL A 154 -3.80 9.08 -7.67
CA VAL A 154 -2.34 9.22 -7.68
C VAL A 154 -1.82 9.35 -9.11
N ALA A 155 -2.09 8.38 -9.97
CA ALA A 155 -1.48 8.34 -11.31
C ALA A 155 -1.97 9.47 -12.21
N VAL A 156 -3.29 9.71 -12.29
CA VAL A 156 -3.89 10.76 -13.12
C VAL A 156 -3.38 12.15 -12.74
N PRO A 157 -3.44 12.61 -11.47
CA PRO A 157 -2.92 13.93 -11.09
C PRO A 157 -1.42 14.07 -11.35
N THR A 158 -0.66 12.99 -11.14
CA THR A 158 0.78 12.97 -11.41
C THR A 158 1.06 13.16 -12.90
N VAL A 159 0.34 12.44 -13.78
CA VAL A 159 0.45 12.60 -15.23
C VAL A 159 -0.01 13.99 -15.70
N MET A 160 -1.04 14.58 -15.08
CA MET A 160 -1.47 15.95 -15.38
C MET A 160 -0.40 17.00 -15.03
N LEU A 161 0.24 16.86 -13.87
CA LEU A 161 1.29 17.78 -13.42
C LEU A 161 2.55 17.66 -14.28
N PHE A 162 3.00 16.42 -14.49
CA PHE A 162 4.25 16.13 -15.16
C PHE A 162 4.09 16.17 -16.69
N GLY A 163 2.93 15.87 -17.24
CA GLY A 163 2.74 15.61 -18.67
C GLY A 163 3.17 14.18 -19.04
N ASN A 164 2.75 13.72 -20.22
CA ASN A 164 3.15 12.43 -20.76
C ASN A 164 4.61 12.50 -21.23
N ARG A 165 5.51 11.85 -20.50
CA ARG A 165 6.95 11.79 -20.82
C ARG A 165 7.37 10.50 -21.54
N GLY A 166 6.40 9.76 -22.06
CA GLY A 166 6.61 8.49 -22.72
C GLY A 166 6.67 7.29 -21.75
N PRO A 167 6.59 6.06 -22.29
CA PRO A 167 6.41 4.83 -21.52
C PRO A 167 7.60 4.50 -20.60
N GLY A 168 8.82 4.88 -20.98
CA GLY A 168 10.01 4.64 -20.16
C GLY A 168 10.00 5.39 -18.83
N HIS A 169 9.50 6.63 -18.81
CA HIS A 169 9.36 7.43 -17.59
C HIS A 169 8.33 6.81 -16.65
N ALA A 170 7.14 6.47 -17.15
CA ALA A 170 6.09 5.84 -16.37
C ALA A 170 6.54 4.50 -15.78
N ALA A 171 7.21 3.66 -16.58
CA ALA A 171 7.77 2.39 -16.13
C ALA A 171 8.83 2.57 -15.04
N ALA A 172 9.69 3.59 -15.13
CA ALA A 172 10.70 3.88 -14.12
C ALA A 172 10.07 4.32 -12.79
N VAL A 173 9.07 5.21 -12.81
CA VAL A 173 8.33 5.62 -11.61
C VAL A 173 7.67 4.40 -10.96
N TYR A 174 6.92 3.61 -11.75
CA TYR A 174 6.26 2.40 -11.26
C TYR A 174 7.25 1.39 -10.67
N ALA A 175 8.39 1.17 -11.32
CA ALA A 175 9.42 0.26 -10.84
C ALA A 175 9.99 0.70 -9.48
N VAL A 176 10.29 1.98 -9.31
CA VAL A 176 10.80 2.52 -8.03
C VAL A 176 9.76 2.38 -6.93
N THR A 177 8.51 2.81 -7.16
CA THR A 177 7.46 2.73 -6.13
C THR A 177 7.13 1.28 -5.77
N SER A 178 7.10 0.38 -6.76
CA SER A 178 6.83 -1.05 -6.54
C SER A 178 7.99 -1.75 -5.82
N ALA A 179 9.24 -1.37 -6.12
CA ALA A 179 10.41 -1.88 -5.39
C ALA A 179 10.34 -1.48 -3.92
N PHE A 180 9.99 -0.23 -3.61
CA PHE A 180 9.80 0.22 -2.23
C PHE A 180 8.62 -0.46 -1.54
N LEU A 181 7.51 -0.72 -2.25
CA LEU A 181 6.39 -1.48 -1.72
C LEU A 181 6.83 -2.89 -1.31
N ILE A 182 7.50 -3.64 -2.20
CA ILE A 182 8.00 -4.98 -1.87
C ILE A 182 9.01 -4.93 -0.72
N PHE A 183 9.94 -3.97 -0.78
CA PHE A 183 10.97 -3.78 0.23
C PHE A 183 10.38 -3.50 1.61
N SER A 184 9.36 -2.63 1.72
CA SER A 184 8.76 -2.28 2.99
C SER A 184 7.96 -3.42 3.62
N HIS A 185 7.43 -4.35 2.82
CA HIS A 185 6.69 -5.53 3.32
C HIS A 185 7.58 -6.73 3.66
N TRP A 186 8.88 -6.63 3.38
CA TRP A 186 9.80 -7.76 3.47
C TRP A 186 9.88 -8.32 4.90
N ASN A 187 9.67 -9.63 5.07
CA ASN A 187 9.71 -10.30 6.37
C ASN A 187 11.15 -10.58 6.83
N VAL A 188 11.94 -9.53 7.08
CA VAL A 188 13.33 -9.63 7.56
C VAL A 188 13.59 -8.69 8.74
N ARG A 189 14.53 -9.06 9.61
CA ARG A 189 14.96 -8.22 10.76
C ARG A 189 15.89 -7.10 10.33
N LEU A 190 15.47 -6.29 9.37
CA LEU A 190 16.23 -5.17 8.84
C LEU A 190 15.76 -3.85 9.46
N SER A 191 16.65 -3.19 10.19
CA SER A 191 16.47 -1.80 10.62
C SER A 191 17.31 -0.88 9.76
N LEU A 192 16.74 0.25 9.32
CA LEU A 192 17.49 1.29 8.60
C LEU A 192 18.14 2.31 9.54
N GLY A 193 18.03 2.10 10.86
CA GLY A 193 18.58 3.01 11.87
C GLY A 193 18.13 4.46 11.64
N PRO A 194 19.05 5.44 11.58
CA PRO A 194 18.70 6.84 11.33
C PRO A 194 17.93 7.09 10.02
N LEU A 195 18.13 6.25 8.99
CA LEU A 195 17.47 6.41 7.70
C LEU A 195 15.96 6.13 7.76
N THR A 196 15.45 5.46 8.81
CA THR A 196 14.00 5.28 9.02
C THR A 196 13.24 6.60 9.13
N SER A 197 13.93 7.69 9.43
CA SER A 197 13.35 9.04 9.49
C SER A 197 13.13 9.68 8.12
N VAL A 198 13.68 9.10 7.06
CA VAL A 198 13.57 9.61 5.68
C VAL A 198 13.00 8.55 4.74
N LEU A 199 13.33 7.27 4.92
CA LEU A 199 12.93 6.16 4.07
C LEU A 199 12.05 5.15 4.81
N CYS A 200 11.02 4.68 4.13
CA CYS A 200 10.20 3.57 4.58
C CYS A 200 10.94 2.26 4.35
N GLY A 201 11.08 1.46 5.42
CA GLY A 201 11.72 0.15 5.38
C GLY A 201 10.91 -0.90 6.13
N PRO A 202 11.36 -2.18 6.12
CA PRO A 202 10.66 -3.31 6.70
C PRO A 202 10.12 -3.07 8.12
N GLN A 203 10.97 -2.49 8.98
CA GLN A 203 10.61 -2.26 10.37
C GLN A 203 9.49 -1.22 10.54
N VAL A 204 9.59 -0.10 9.81
CA VAL A 204 8.63 1.02 9.87
C VAL A 204 7.25 0.57 9.37
N HIS A 205 7.23 -0.14 8.25
CA HIS A 205 5.98 -0.58 7.63
C HIS A 205 5.36 -1.78 8.35
N ARG A 206 6.16 -2.66 8.98
CA ARG A 206 5.61 -3.68 9.89
C ARG A 206 4.89 -3.06 11.09
N ILE A 207 5.40 -1.95 11.63
CA ILE A 207 4.70 -1.21 12.69
C ILE A 207 3.37 -0.67 12.16
N HIS A 208 3.33 -0.15 10.94
CA HIS A 208 2.08 0.27 10.29
C HIS A 208 1.05 -0.88 10.18
N HIS A 209 1.49 -2.09 9.85
CA HIS A 209 0.65 -3.30 9.82
C HIS A 209 0.37 -3.94 11.19
N SER A 210 0.87 -3.35 12.27
CA SER A 210 0.80 -3.94 13.59
C SER A 210 -0.62 -3.94 14.15
N ARG A 211 -0.98 -5.02 14.83
CA ARG A 211 -2.23 -5.11 15.61
C ARG A 211 -2.22 -4.37 16.94
N PHE A 212 -1.09 -3.79 17.35
CA PHE A 212 -1.01 -3.07 18.61
C PHE A 212 -1.70 -1.71 18.52
N ALA A 213 -2.51 -1.38 19.53
CA ALA A 213 -3.28 -0.14 19.56
C ALA A 213 -2.40 1.12 19.42
N GLY A 214 -1.19 1.12 20.02
CA GLY A 214 -0.25 2.25 19.95
C GLY A 214 0.37 2.48 18.57
N HIS A 215 0.22 1.54 17.64
CA HIS A 215 0.73 1.64 16.27
C HIS A 215 -0.33 2.07 15.25
N ARG A 216 -1.60 2.16 15.67
CA ARG A 216 -2.70 2.60 14.82
C ARG A 216 -2.45 4.00 14.28
N ASP A 217 -2.83 4.21 13.02
CA ASP A 217 -2.74 5.49 12.32
C ASP A 217 -1.32 6.08 12.27
N LYS A 218 -0.30 5.22 12.11
CA LYS A 218 1.11 5.61 11.99
C LYS A 218 1.72 5.15 10.68
N ASN A 219 2.75 5.87 10.21
CA ASN A 219 3.64 5.44 9.12
C ASN A 219 2.93 5.12 7.79
N PHE A 220 2.25 6.10 7.19
CA PHE A 220 1.50 5.95 5.94
C PHE A 220 2.33 6.07 4.66
N ALA A 221 3.54 6.65 4.72
CA ALA A 221 4.35 6.85 3.51
C ALA A 221 4.84 5.51 2.94
N GLN A 222 4.79 5.36 1.61
CA GLN A 222 5.27 4.17 0.93
C GLN A 222 6.79 4.23 0.71
N VAL A 223 7.32 5.41 0.41
CA VAL A 223 8.74 5.62 0.12
C VAL A 223 9.40 6.51 1.16
N LEU A 224 8.84 7.69 1.41
CA LEU A 224 9.51 8.77 2.14
C LEU A 224 8.80 9.06 3.47
N THR A 225 9.28 8.46 4.56
CA THR A 225 8.75 8.68 5.93
C THR A 225 8.93 10.12 6.43
N ILE A 226 9.64 10.97 5.69
CA ILE A 226 9.62 12.41 5.94
C ILE A 226 8.19 12.98 5.85
N LEU A 227 7.33 12.43 5.01
CA LEU A 227 5.92 12.83 4.92
C LEU A 227 5.20 12.54 6.24
N ASP A 228 5.43 11.36 6.82
CA ASP A 228 4.91 11.01 8.13
C ASP A 228 5.38 11.97 9.22
N ARG A 229 6.63 12.45 9.14
CA ARG A 229 7.17 13.42 10.10
C ARG A 229 6.51 14.79 9.95
N ILE A 230 6.42 15.27 8.70
CA ILE A 230 5.81 16.57 8.38
C ILE A 230 4.35 16.61 8.82
N PHE A 231 3.61 15.51 8.64
CA PHE A 231 2.18 15.45 8.89
C PHE A 231 1.79 14.72 10.20
N GLY A 232 2.78 14.45 11.07
CA GLY A 232 2.56 13.99 12.45
C GLY A 232 2.09 12.55 12.63
N SER A 233 2.30 11.68 11.65
CA SER A 233 1.98 10.24 11.71
C SER A 233 3.21 9.34 11.94
N TYR A 234 4.41 9.90 12.01
CA TYR A 234 5.63 9.12 12.18
C TYR A 234 5.70 8.45 13.55
N HIS A 235 5.87 7.13 13.55
CA HIS A 235 6.28 6.33 14.70
C HIS A 235 7.69 5.81 14.46
N ALA A 236 8.64 6.32 15.24
CA ALA A 236 10.03 5.85 15.22
C ALA A 236 10.11 4.42 15.79
N PRO A 237 10.62 3.44 15.03
CA PRO A 237 10.79 2.10 15.53
C PRO A 237 11.81 2.04 16.68
N ALA A 238 11.48 1.35 17.76
CA ALA A 238 12.44 0.99 18.79
C ALA A 238 13.41 -0.11 18.30
N PRO A 239 14.62 -0.21 18.88
CA PRO A 239 15.53 -1.31 18.56
C PRO A 239 14.87 -2.68 18.76
N GLY A 240 14.87 -3.51 17.71
CA GLY A 240 14.28 -4.86 17.76
C GLY A 240 12.75 -4.91 17.71
N GLU A 241 12.08 -3.78 17.47
CA GLU A 241 10.62 -3.72 17.35
C GLU A 241 10.14 -4.31 16.01
N PHE A 242 9.65 -5.54 16.05
CA PHE A 242 9.02 -6.26 14.93
C PHE A 242 7.72 -6.89 15.43
N PRO A 243 6.64 -6.11 15.55
CA PRO A 243 5.40 -6.59 16.16
C PRO A 243 4.66 -7.60 15.26
N PRO A 244 3.75 -8.40 15.85
CA PRO A 244 2.81 -9.20 15.07
C PRO A 244 1.89 -8.29 14.23
N THR A 245 1.49 -8.79 13.06
CA THR A 245 0.65 -8.06 12.10
C THR A 245 -0.76 -8.60 12.01
N GLY A 246 -1.60 -7.94 11.23
CA GLY A 246 -2.99 -8.30 11.04
C GLY A 246 -3.94 -7.22 11.57
N ALA A 247 -5.18 -7.25 11.10
CA ALA A 247 -6.25 -6.37 11.56
C ALA A 247 -7.41 -7.18 12.14
N ASP A 248 -8.20 -6.50 12.96
CA ASP A 248 -9.48 -7.01 13.44
C ASP A 248 -10.54 -6.80 12.33
N GLY A 249 -11.34 -7.83 12.05
CA GLY A 249 -12.44 -7.77 11.06
C GLY A 249 -12.37 -8.89 10.03
N LEU A 250 -11.51 -8.76 9.02
CA LEU A 250 -11.29 -9.81 8.03
C LEU A 250 -10.17 -10.78 8.47
N PRO A 251 -10.41 -12.11 8.53
CA PRO A 251 -9.35 -13.08 8.85
C PRO A 251 -8.25 -13.12 7.80
N SER A 252 -7.02 -13.40 8.23
CA SER A 252 -5.86 -13.57 7.34
C SER A 252 -6.08 -14.68 6.29
N ASP A 253 -6.87 -15.70 6.62
CA ASP A 253 -7.21 -16.82 5.74
C ASP A 253 -8.55 -16.68 5.02
N ALA A 254 -9.13 -15.47 4.99
CA ALA A 254 -10.34 -15.20 4.24
C ALA A 254 -10.27 -15.77 2.81
N SER A 255 -11.35 -16.43 2.40
CA SER A 255 -11.52 -16.89 1.02
C SER A 255 -11.70 -15.71 0.08
N ILE A 256 -11.41 -15.91 -1.21
CA ILE A 256 -11.65 -14.90 -2.26
C ILE A 256 -13.09 -14.39 -2.22
N GLY A 257 -14.07 -15.29 -2.04
CA GLY A 257 -15.48 -14.93 -1.95
C GLY A 257 -15.80 -14.03 -0.74
N ARG A 258 -15.25 -14.36 0.43
CA ARG A 258 -15.42 -13.52 1.63
C ARG A 258 -14.76 -12.15 1.43
N ALA A 259 -13.53 -12.12 0.93
CA ALA A 259 -12.81 -10.89 0.65
C ALA A 259 -13.51 -10.03 -0.43
N MET A 260 -14.17 -10.66 -1.41
CA MET A 260 -14.94 -9.96 -2.44
C MET A 260 -16.13 -9.19 -1.86
N ILE A 261 -16.85 -9.82 -0.93
CA ILE A 261 -18.12 -9.31 -0.37
C ILE A 261 -17.89 -8.37 0.82
N GLN A 262 -16.79 -8.55 1.57
CA GLN A 262 -16.50 -7.81 2.80
C GLN A 262 -16.71 -6.28 2.67
N PRO A 263 -16.23 -5.59 1.61
CA PRO A 263 -16.42 -4.15 1.53
C PRO A 263 -17.89 -3.74 1.40
N PHE A 264 -18.70 -4.52 0.66
CA PHE A 264 -20.14 -4.27 0.53
C PHE A 264 -20.89 -4.46 1.85
N ALA A 265 -20.47 -5.41 2.69
CA ALA A 265 -21.05 -5.56 4.02
C ALA A 265 -20.74 -4.35 4.91
N ILE A 266 -19.50 -3.85 4.86
CA ILE A 266 -19.10 -2.63 5.58
C ILE A 266 -19.91 -1.43 5.09
N TRP A 267 -20.02 -1.25 3.78
CA TRP A 267 -20.78 -0.14 3.19
C TRP A 267 -22.29 -0.23 3.44
N GLY A 268 -22.89 -1.42 3.37
CA GLY A 268 -24.30 -1.62 3.70
C GLY A 268 -24.60 -1.25 5.16
N GLY A 269 -23.68 -1.56 6.07
CA GLY A 269 -23.74 -1.11 7.46
C GLY A 269 -23.66 0.41 7.62
N LEU A 270 -22.92 1.12 6.75
CA LEU A 270 -22.87 2.59 6.74
C LEU A 270 -24.20 3.21 6.28
N VAL A 271 -24.88 2.59 5.31
CA VAL A 271 -26.18 3.05 4.82
C VAL A 271 -27.26 2.91 5.91
N GLY A 272 -27.20 1.85 6.74
CA GLY A 272 -28.07 1.69 7.92
C GLY A 272 -27.76 2.65 9.07
N LEU A 273 -26.56 3.24 9.09
CA LEU A 273 -26.09 4.22 10.09
C LEU A 273 -26.20 5.67 9.61
N TRP A 274 -26.88 5.94 8.48
CA TRP A 274 -27.18 7.29 8.01
C TRP A 274 -28.32 7.93 8.84
N THR A 275 -28.14 7.92 10.16
CA THR A 275 -28.68 8.91 11.08
C THR A 275 -27.50 9.78 11.53
N PRO A 276 -27.63 11.12 11.66
CA PRO A 276 -26.49 12.03 11.84
C PRO A 276 -25.61 11.83 13.09
N ALA A 277 -25.86 10.82 13.92
CA ALA A 277 -25.25 10.64 15.24
C ALA A 277 -24.29 9.44 15.39
N SER A 278 -23.99 8.67 14.34
CA SER A 278 -23.31 7.36 14.51
C SER A 278 -22.03 7.13 13.69
N ILE A 279 -21.21 8.17 13.50
CA ILE A 279 -19.80 7.99 13.07
C ILE A 279 -18.96 7.62 14.31
N GLU A 280 -19.20 6.45 14.88
CA GLU A 280 -18.25 5.80 15.78
C GLU A 280 -17.86 4.43 15.22
N MET A 281 -16.56 4.25 15.05
CA MET A 281 -15.93 3.01 14.61
C MET A 281 -16.05 1.95 15.72
N PRO A 282 -16.44 0.70 15.42
CA PRO A 282 -16.31 -0.39 16.38
C PRO A 282 -14.81 -0.60 16.64
N GLY A 283 -14.33 -0.22 17.82
CA GLY A 283 -12.91 -0.24 18.18
C GLY A 283 -12.44 0.88 19.11
N ARG A 284 -13.27 1.90 19.39
CA ARG A 284 -13.05 2.82 20.52
C ARG A 284 -13.38 2.11 21.83
N ILE A 285 -12.38 1.50 22.46
CA ILE A 285 -12.46 1.15 23.89
C ILE A 285 -11.31 1.84 24.61
N ASP A 286 -11.33 3.16 24.62
CA ASP A 286 -10.53 3.96 25.54
C ASP A 286 -11.47 4.44 26.65
N GLU A 287 -11.70 3.61 27.68
CA GLU A 287 -12.00 4.10 29.06
C GLU A 287 -12.18 3.03 30.18
N ALA A 288 -11.83 1.76 29.98
CA ALA A 288 -12.03 0.75 31.05
C ALA A 288 -10.80 0.44 31.93
N VAL A 289 -9.61 1.03 31.69
CA VAL A 289 -8.37 0.63 32.40
C VAL A 289 -7.84 1.71 33.37
N SER A 290 -8.45 2.90 33.44
CA SER A 290 -8.05 3.95 34.39
C SER A 290 -8.69 3.81 35.78
N ARG A 291 -9.69 2.93 35.97
CA ARG A 291 -10.39 2.78 37.27
C ARG A 291 -9.83 1.71 38.21
N GLU A 292 -8.95 0.81 37.75
CA GLU A 292 -8.38 -0.24 38.63
C GLU A 292 -7.08 0.14 39.34
N ARG A 293 -6.43 1.26 39.00
CA ARG A 293 -5.18 1.69 39.65
C ARG A 293 -5.34 2.70 40.80
N GLY A 294 -6.56 3.13 41.12
CA GLY A 294 -6.82 4.18 42.13
C GLY A 294 -7.24 3.72 43.54
N GLY A 295 -7.51 2.43 43.77
CA GLY A 295 -8.30 2.00 44.95
C GLY A 295 -7.58 1.26 46.08
N ARG A 296 -6.29 0.92 45.97
CA ARG A 296 -5.58 0.13 47.00
C ARG A 296 -4.37 0.86 47.57
N ARG A 297 -4.61 1.85 48.45
CA ARG A 297 -3.67 2.20 49.53
C ARG A 297 -4.33 3.13 50.55
N LYS A 298 -4.83 2.54 51.64
CA LYS A 298 -4.67 2.99 53.04
C LYS A 298 -5.69 2.27 53.94
N ARG A 299 -5.28 1.13 54.49
CA ARG A 299 -5.72 0.66 55.81
C ARG A 299 -4.61 -0.16 56.42
N ARG A 300 -4.04 0.31 57.52
CA ARG A 300 -3.71 -0.47 58.72
C ARG A 300 -3.23 0.49 59.83
N PRO A 301 -3.40 0.05 61.09
CA PRO A 301 -3.90 0.85 62.21
C PRO A 301 -2.87 1.77 62.83
#